data_AF-A0AAD6W0N4-F1
#
_entry.id   AF-A0AAD6W0N4-F1
#
_cell.length_a   1.000
_cell.length_b   1.000
_cell.length_c   1.000
_cell.angle_alpha   90.00
_cell.angle_beta   90.00
_cell.angle_gamma   90.00
#
_symmetry.space_group_name_H-M   'P 1'
#
loop_
_entity.id
_entity.type
_entity.pdbx_description
1 polymer ?
#
loop_
_entity_poly.entity_id
_entity_poly.type
_entity_poly.pdbx_seq_one_letter_code
_entity_poly.pdbx_strand_id
1 'polypeptide(L)'
;MLSNVEQIKAETLVLEGDPKDKICRATEQTQADVLVVGSRGLGKIKRALLGSISDYCARHAKCPILIIKPPKEITKETRKTMDRLMFGDKHCQWRCRGL
;
A
#
# COMPACT_ATOMS: atom_id res chain seq x y z
N MET A 1 2.46 25.25 -17.95
CA MET A 1 1.99 24.12 -18.78
C MET A 1 1.69 22.95 -17.85
N LEU A 2 0.60 23.03 -17.09
CA LEU A 2 0.07 21.89 -16.31
C LEU A 2 -1.17 21.44 -17.07
N SER A 3 -0.97 20.46 -17.94
CA SER A 3 -1.99 19.84 -18.76
C SER A 3 -3.06 19.19 -17.89
N ASN A 4 -4.33 19.40 -18.25
CA ASN A 4 -5.53 18.68 -17.82
C ASN A 4 -5.24 17.35 -17.12
N VAL A 5 -5.42 17.31 -15.80
CA VAL A 5 -5.69 16.04 -15.11
C VAL A 5 -7.14 15.70 -15.43
N GLU A 6 -7.37 14.75 -16.33
CA GLU A 6 -8.68 14.13 -16.50
C GLU A 6 -9.18 13.62 -15.14
N GLN A 7 -10.48 13.74 -14.89
CA GLN A 7 -11.07 13.22 -13.66
C GLN A 7 -10.94 11.69 -13.66
N ILE A 8 -10.12 11.16 -12.76
CA ILE A 8 -9.94 9.72 -12.58
C ILE A 8 -11.11 9.20 -11.76
N LYS A 9 -11.86 8.22 -12.29
CA LYS A 9 -12.84 7.47 -11.51
C LYS A 9 -12.12 6.68 -10.42
N ALA A 10 -12.44 6.94 -9.16
CA ALA A 10 -11.87 6.25 -8.01
C ALA A 10 -12.98 5.73 -7.10
N GLU A 11 -12.81 4.51 -6.61
CA GLU A 11 -13.71 3.87 -5.64
C GLU A 11 -12.89 3.48 -4.41
N THR A 12 -13.46 3.64 -3.22
CA THR A 12 -12.80 3.28 -1.95
C THR A 12 -13.51 2.10 -1.33
N LEU A 13 -12.74 1.09 -0.92
CA LEU A 13 -13.26 -0.12 -0.27
C LEU A 13 -12.54 -0.33 1.06
N VAL A 14 -13.32 -0.50 2.14
CA VAL A 14 -12.82 -0.86 3.47
C VAL A 14 -13.29 -2.28 3.78
N LEU A 15 -12.35 -3.16 4.10
CA LEU A 15 -12.61 -4.57 4.35
C LEU A 15 -12.10 -4.98 5.72
N GLU A 16 -12.85 -5.83 6.41
CA GLU A 16 -12.45 -6.45 7.67
C GLU A 16 -11.93 -7.87 7.46
N GLY A 17 -10.84 -8.24 8.15
CA GLY A 17 -10.20 -9.56 8.13
C GLY A 17 -8.68 -9.50 7.92
N ASP A 18 -8.06 -10.63 7.57
CA ASP A 18 -6.62 -10.67 7.23
C ASP A 18 -6.36 -9.86 5.94
N PRO A 19 -5.52 -8.81 5.98
CA PRO A 19 -5.20 -7.99 4.80
C PRO A 19 -4.67 -8.81 3.62
N LYS A 20 -3.89 -9.87 3.88
CA LYS A 20 -3.30 -10.73 2.83
C LYS A 20 -4.36 -11.34 1.94
N ASP A 21 -5.38 -11.92 2.58
CA ASP A 21 -6.48 -12.59 1.89
C ASP A 21 -7.46 -11.59 1.30
N LYS A 22 -7.77 -10.52 2.05
CA LYS A 22 -8.75 -9.51 1.62
C LYS A 22 -8.29 -8.76 0.38
N ILE A 23 -7.00 -8.44 0.27
CA ILE A 23 -6.45 -7.80 -0.93
C ILE A 23 -6.54 -8.74 -2.13
N CYS A 24 -6.09 -10.00 -2.01
CA CYS A 24 -6.14 -10.94 -3.13
C CYS A 24 -7.58 -11.18 -3.59
N ARG A 25 -8.52 -11.40 -2.66
CA ARG A 25 -9.94 -11.57 -3.00
C ARG A 25 -10.55 -10.34 -3.64
N ALA A 26 -10.21 -9.14 -3.15
CA ALA A 26 -10.71 -7.90 -3.75
C ALA A 26 -10.28 -7.78 -5.22
N THR A 27 -9.03 -8.11 -5.54
CA THR A 27 -8.56 -8.09 -6.95
C THR A 27 -9.31 -9.05 -7.85
N GLU A 28 -9.74 -10.20 -7.33
CA GLU A 28 -10.56 -11.16 -8.07
C GLU A 28 -11.99 -10.66 -8.26
N GLN A 29 -12.58 -10.11 -7.19
CA GLN A 29 -13.95 -9.60 -7.21
C GLN A 29 -14.12 -8.38 -8.12
N THR A 30 -13.12 -7.50 -8.16
CA THR A 30 -13.13 -6.32 -9.04
C THR A 30 -12.54 -6.58 -10.42
N GLN A 31 -12.06 -7.80 -10.68
CA GLN A 31 -11.37 -8.17 -11.93
C GLN A 31 -10.24 -7.18 -12.27
N ALA A 32 -9.41 -6.85 -11.28
CA ALA A 32 -8.36 -5.86 -11.45
C ALA A 32 -7.30 -6.32 -12.46
N ASP A 33 -7.00 -5.48 -13.46
CA ASP A 33 -5.92 -5.74 -14.44
C ASP A 33 -4.52 -5.71 -13.81
N VAL A 34 -4.35 -4.92 -12.75
CA VAL A 34 -3.09 -4.79 -12.01
C VAL A 34 -3.35 -4.45 -10.54
N LEU A 35 -2.63 -5.12 -9.64
CA LEU A 35 -2.57 -4.77 -8.23
C LEU A 35 -1.35 -3.89 -7.95
N VAL A 36 -1.58 -2.64 -7.55
CA VAL A 36 -0.51 -1.72 -7.14
C VAL A 36 -0.39 -1.69 -5.63
N VAL A 37 0.79 -1.99 -5.10
CA VAL A 37 1.06 -1.94 -3.65
C VAL A 37 2.34 -1.17 -3.35
N GLY A 38 2.32 -0.41 -2.26
CA GLY A 38 3.53 0.19 -1.72
C GLY A 38 4.39 -0.84 -0.97
N SER A 39 5.70 -0.64 -0.97
CA SER A 39 6.62 -1.32 -0.03
C SER A 39 6.99 -0.35 1.10
N ARG A 40 6.85 -0.78 2.36
CA ARG A 40 7.33 0.00 3.49
C ARG A 40 8.85 -0.02 3.49
N GLY A 41 9.50 1.09 3.16
CA GLY A 41 10.95 1.20 3.25
C GLY A 41 11.40 1.35 4.71
N LEU A 42 11.23 0.33 5.56
CA LEU A 42 11.52 0.32 7.01
C LEU A 42 13.00 0.65 7.32
N GLY A 43 13.39 1.93 7.24
CA GLY A 43 14.67 2.46 7.71
C GLY A 43 15.93 1.76 7.18
N LYS A 44 17.01 1.84 7.97
CA LYS A 44 18.36 1.28 7.71
C LYS A 44 18.40 -0.26 7.65
N ILE A 45 17.25 -0.95 7.73
CA ILE A 45 17.19 -2.40 7.60
C ILE A 45 17.29 -2.74 6.11
N LYS A 46 18.54 -2.99 5.74
CA LYS A 46 19.06 -3.64 4.54
C LYS A 46 18.02 -3.98 3.45
N ARG A 47 18.18 -3.29 2.32
CA ARG A 47 18.15 -3.81 0.94
C ARG A 47 17.28 -5.08 0.74
N ALA A 48 16.18 -4.90 0.02
CA ALA A 48 15.42 -5.95 -0.71
C ALA A 48 14.41 -6.82 0.05
N LEU A 49 13.95 -6.47 1.26
CA LEU A 49 12.82 -7.17 1.86
C LEU A 49 11.50 -6.64 1.27
N LEU A 50 10.80 -7.47 0.49
CA LEU A 50 9.40 -7.27 0.14
C LEU A 50 8.60 -7.27 1.45
N GLY A 51 7.77 -6.25 1.69
CA GLY A 51 6.93 -6.20 2.89
C GLY A 51 6.01 -7.43 2.97
N SER A 52 5.63 -7.87 4.17
CA SER A 52 4.86 -9.12 4.36
C SER A 52 3.58 -9.21 3.53
N ILE A 53 2.89 -8.08 3.30
CA ILE A 53 1.71 -8.01 2.44
C ILE A 53 2.10 -8.05 0.96
N SER A 54 3.05 -7.22 0.53
CA SER A 54 3.50 -7.17 -0.87
C SER A 54 4.07 -8.52 -1.33
N ASP A 55 4.83 -9.19 -0.45
CA ASP A 55 5.38 -10.53 -0.66
C ASP A 55 4.29 -11.60 -0.80
N TYR A 56 3.27 -11.56 0.07
CA TYR A 56 2.14 -12.46 -0.02
C TYR A 56 1.36 -12.26 -1.32
N CYS A 57 0.98 -11.02 -1.62
CA CYS A 57 0.23 -10.72 -2.85
C CYS A 57 1.03 -11.10 -4.10
N ALA A 58 2.36 -10.92 -4.11
CA ALA A 58 3.19 -11.30 -5.25
C ALA A 58 3.18 -12.82 -5.53
N ARG A 59 2.89 -13.64 -4.52
CA ARG A 59 2.79 -15.10 -4.69
C ARG A 59 1.35 -15.60 -4.94
N HIS A 60 0.33 -14.83 -4.58
CA HIS A 60 -1.05 -15.33 -4.52
C HIS A 60 -2.07 -14.51 -5.33
N ALA A 61 -1.76 -13.27 -5.71
CA ALA A 61 -2.66 -12.48 -6.55
C ALA A 61 -2.81 -13.14 -7.92
N LYS A 62 -4.05 -13.20 -8.42
CA LYS A 62 -4.35 -13.76 -9.75
C LYS A 62 -4.10 -12.78 -10.90
N CYS A 63 -3.77 -11.52 -10.58
CA CYS A 63 -3.42 -10.49 -11.54
C CYS A 63 -1.94 -10.05 -11.39
N PRO A 64 -1.36 -9.42 -12.43
CA PRO A 64 -0.06 -8.77 -12.33
C PRO A 64 0.03 -7.83 -11.12
N ILE A 65 1.18 -7.85 -10.44
CA ILE A 65 1.44 -6.99 -9.29
C ILE A 65 2.54 -5.98 -9.59
N LEU A 66 2.33 -4.73 -9.19
CA LEU A 66 3.33 -3.67 -9.25
C LEU A 66 3.68 -3.20 -7.83
N ILE A 67 4.91 -3.47 -7.42
CA ILE A 67 5.41 -3.11 -6.09
C ILE A 67 6.23 -1.83 -6.19
N ILE A 68 5.68 -0.74 -5.66
CA ILE A 68 6.32 0.58 -5.69
C ILE A 68 7.28 0.73 -4.50
N LYS A 69 8.53 1.07 -4.79
CA LYS A 69 9.54 1.42 -3.77
C LYS A 69 9.51 2.92 -3.50
N PRO A 70 9.70 3.35 -2.23
CA PRO A 70 9.81 4.77 -1.94
C PRO A 70 11.02 5.37 -2.68
N PRO A 71 10.92 6.61 -3.16
CA PRO A 71 12.07 7.30 -3.76
C PRO A 71 13.24 7.37 -2.78
N LYS A 72 14.46 7.32 -3.30
CA LYS A 72 15.71 7.29 -2.49
C LYS A 72 15.90 8.57 -1.66
N GLU A 73 15.28 9.67 -2.06
CA GLU A 73 15.38 10.99 -1.43
C GLU A 73 14.05 11.48 -0.86
N ILE A 74 13.51 10.76 0.12
CA ILE A 74 12.52 11.36 1.04
C ILE A 74 13.33 11.94 2.20
N THR A 75 13.37 13.27 2.33
CA THR A 75 13.99 13.92 3.50
C THR A 75 13.35 13.37 4.78
N LYS A 76 14.14 13.25 5.86
CA LYS A 76 13.67 12.67 7.13
C LYS A 76 12.41 13.38 7.64
N GLU A 77 12.28 14.68 7.38
CA GLU A 77 11.10 15.50 7.66
C GLU A 77 9.85 15.05 6.89
N THR A 78 9.92 14.93 5.57
CA THR A 78 8.78 14.48 4.75
C THR A 78 8.32 13.08 5.15
N ARG A 79 9.29 12.20 5.46
CA ARG A 79 8.99 10.84 5.93
C ARG A 79 8.26 10.84 7.28
N LYS A 80 8.69 11.68 8.23
CA LYS A 80 8.08 11.79 9.56
C LYS A 80 6.64 12.33 9.47
N THR A 81 6.40 13.27 8.57
CA THR A 81 5.06 13.80 8.27
C THR A 81 4.18 12.75 7.60
N MET A 82 4.69 12.03 6.59
CA MET A 82 3.95 10.95 5.93
C MET A 82 3.61 9.81 6.89
N ASP A 83 4.58 9.36 7.71
CA ASP A 83 4.34 8.32 8.71
C ASP A 83 3.29 8.79 9.73
N ARG A 84 3.28 10.08 10.10
CA ARG A 84 2.24 10.67 10.96
C ARG A 84 0.88 10.75 10.26
N LEU A 85 0.80 11.09 8.98
CA LEU A 85 -0.48 11.17 8.27
C LEU A 85 -1.06 9.78 7.97
N MET A 86 -0.22 8.82 7.60
CA MET A 86 -0.64 7.47 7.23
C MET A 86 -0.89 6.56 8.45
N PHE A 87 -0.22 6.81 9.58
CA PHE A 87 -0.29 5.94 10.77
C PHE A 87 -0.51 6.68 12.09
N GLY A 88 -0.46 8.01 12.09
CA GLY A 88 -0.39 8.84 13.31
C GLY A 88 -1.58 9.78 13.54
N ASP A 89 -2.55 9.85 12.62
CA ASP A 89 -3.83 10.47 12.95
C ASP A 89 -4.58 9.55 13.92
N LYS A 90 -4.52 9.93 15.20
CA LYS A 90 -5.19 9.25 16.32
C LYS A 90 -6.71 9.15 16.14
N HIS A 91 -7.25 9.78 15.10
CA HIS A 91 -8.65 9.75 14.73
C HIS A 91 -9.00 8.64 13.73
N CYS A 92 -8.06 8.17 12.90
CA CYS A 92 -8.24 7.03 12.01
C CYS A 92 -7.34 5.88 12.50
N GLN A 93 -7.86 5.12 13.45
CA GLN A 93 -7.14 4.06 14.14
C GLN A 93 -6.92 2.84 13.21
N TRP A 94 -5.93 2.89 12.32
CA TRP A 94 -5.35 1.71 11.68
C TRP A 94 -4.53 0.90 12.70
N ARG A 95 -5.22 0.35 13.70
CA ARG A 95 -4.63 -0.55 14.68
C ARG A 95 -5.13 -1.95 14.36
N CYS A 96 -4.31 -2.76 13.68
CA CYS A 96 -4.43 -4.21 13.77
C CYS A 96 -4.18 -4.58 15.25
N ARG A 97 -5.23 -4.56 16.09
CA ARG A 97 -5.20 -5.30 17.36
C ARG A 97 -5.58 -6.74 17.02
N GLY A 98 -4.71 -7.68 17.36
CA GLY A 98 -4.91 -9.10 17.13
C GLY A 98 -3.64 -9.92 17.31
N LEU A 99 -3.00 -9.78 18.47
CA LEU A 99 -2.60 -10.93 19.29
C LEU A 99 -3.52 -10.92 20.50
#